data_AF-A0A2J0PRI3-F1
#
_entry.id   AF-A0A2J0PRI3-F1
#
_cell.length_a   1.000
_cell.length_b   1.000
_cell.length_c   1.000
_cell.angle_alpha   90.00
_cell.angle_beta   90.00
_cell.angle_gamma   90.00
#
_symmetry.space_group_name_H-M   'P 1'
#
loop_
_entity.id
_entity.type
_entity.pdbx_description
1 polymer ?
#
loop_
_entity_poly.entity_id
_entity_poly.type
_entity_poly.pdbx_seq_one_letter_code
_entity_poly.pdbx_strand_id
1 'polypeptide(L)'
;MSNIDKRALREAAERAGQNDWEYVYTSDLSAPGRGYITVGGAEAIYCLNKAAGGVKQSENVLRYIAAASPETMLALLNEIAELEQRHCGTALLEREEMHTKTLGRMLDELDAKDRRIAELELKLEAAEKRIAELEAREVKLPNPHAHLIWIQAGHAPDDYWDDVAVSHSEKDKCCDGSDRYPVYALWEIKEALSAIGINIAADGKGEDS
;
A
#
# COMPACT_ATOMS: atom_id res chain seq x y z
N MET A 1 -32.44 4.75 -18.25
CA MET A 1 -32.27 3.61 -19.17
C MET A 1 -33.63 3.31 -19.75
N SER A 2 -33.77 3.31 -21.08
CA SER A 2 -35.02 2.97 -21.75
C SER A 2 -35.39 1.52 -21.44
N ASN A 3 -36.58 1.30 -20.87
CA ASN A 3 -37.10 -0.03 -20.51
C ASN A 3 -37.68 -0.74 -21.75
N ILE A 4 -36.89 -0.84 -22.81
CA ILE A 4 -37.29 -1.51 -24.05
C ILE A 4 -37.15 -3.00 -23.85
N ASP A 5 -38.26 -3.72 -23.96
CA ASP A 5 -38.26 -5.18 -23.96
C ASP A 5 -37.70 -5.69 -25.30
N LYS A 6 -36.39 -5.98 -25.32
CA LYS A 6 -35.68 -6.48 -26.51
C LYS A 6 -36.17 -7.86 -26.96
N ARG A 7 -36.70 -8.67 -26.04
CA ARG A 7 -37.25 -10.00 -26.36
C ARG A 7 -38.57 -9.84 -27.11
N ALA A 8 -39.48 -9.02 -26.58
CA ALA A 8 -40.73 -8.71 -27.26
C ALA A 8 -40.48 -8.09 -28.65
N LEU A 9 -39.47 -7.22 -28.76
CA LEU A 9 -39.08 -6.62 -30.05
C LEU A 9 -38.53 -7.67 -31.04
N ARG A 10 -37.70 -8.61 -30.58
CA ARG A 10 -37.21 -9.73 -31.40
C ARG A 10 -38.36 -10.61 -31.88
N GLU A 11 -39.26 -11.02 -31.00
CA GLU A 11 -40.44 -11.83 -31.34
C GLU A 11 -41.38 -11.10 -32.32
N ALA A 12 -41.47 -9.77 -32.24
CA ALA A 12 -42.23 -8.96 -33.20
C ALA A 12 -41.54 -8.92 -34.57
N ALA A 13 -40.22 -8.72 -34.61
CA ALA A 13 -39.46 -8.70 -35.85
C ALA A 13 -39.45 -10.07 -36.53
N GLU A 14 -39.26 -11.17 -35.80
CA GLU A 14 -39.33 -12.54 -36.35
C GLU A 14 -40.70 -12.84 -36.98
N ARG A 15 -41.79 -12.45 -36.30
CA ARG A 15 -43.15 -12.60 -36.85
C ARG A 15 -43.39 -11.74 -38.08
N ALA A 16 -42.87 -10.52 -38.08
CA ALA A 16 -42.98 -9.63 -39.23
C ALA A 16 -42.21 -10.18 -40.43
N GLY A 17 -40.98 -10.67 -40.24
CA GLY A 17 -40.08 -11.14 -41.30
C GLY A 17 -40.36 -12.54 -41.86
N GLN A 18 -41.51 -13.15 -41.59
CA GLN A 18 -41.83 -14.51 -42.10
C GLN A 18 -42.08 -14.59 -43.60
N ASN A 19 -42.45 -13.46 -44.22
CA ASN A 19 -42.72 -13.36 -45.65
C ASN A 19 -41.72 -12.39 -46.29
N ASP A 20 -41.61 -12.39 -47.62
CA ASP A 20 -40.71 -11.48 -48.33
C ASP A 20 -41.16 -10.03 -48.13
N TRP A 21 -40.30 -9.22 -47.51
CA TRP A 21 -40.49 -7.77 -47.34
C TRP A 21 -39.82 -7.02 -48.47
N GLU A 22 -40.58 -6.25 -49.24
CA GLU A 22 -40.04 -5.44 -50.32
C GLU A 22 -40.57 -4.01 -50.26
N TYR A 23 -39.69 -3.04 -50.47
CA TYR A 23 -40.06 -1.65 -50.64
C TYR A 23 -40.14 -1.34 -52.14
N VAL A 24 -41.31 -0.94 -52.61
CA VAL A 24 -41.56 -0.59 -54.00
C VAL A 24 -41.82 0.89 -54.11
N TYR A 25 -41.08 1.55 -55.00
CA TYR A 25 -41.24 2.96 -55.32
C TYR A 25 -41.64 3.11 -56.79
N THR A 26 -42.76 3.80 -57.06
CA THR A 26 -43.21 4.10 -58.41
C THR A 26 -43.25 5.60 -58.66
N SER A 27 -42.62 6.01 -59.75
CA SER A 27 -42.61 7.39 -60.25
C SER A 27 -43.37 7.48 -61.58
N ASP A 28 -44.62 7.01 -61.61
CA ASP A 28 -45.48 7.09 -62.78
C ASP A 28 -46.13 8.48 -62.88
N LEU A 29 -46.30 8.97 -64.12
CA LEU A 29 -46.91 10.28 -64.41
C LEU A 29 -48.37 10.38 -63.91
N SER A 30 -49.05 9.25 -63.73
CA SER A 30 -50.41 9.15 -63.17
C SER A 30 -50.47 9.23 -61.63
N ALA A 31 -49.36 8.98 -60.93
CA ALA A 31 -49.29 9.01 -59.46
C ALA A 31 -47.86 9.28 -58.95
N PRO A 32 -47.28 10.47 -59.21
CA PRO A 32 -45.91 10.77 -58.85
C PRO A 32 -45.69 10.70 -57.32
N GLY A 33 -44.70 9.90 -56.90
CA GLY A 33 -44.28 9.77 -55.50
C GLY A 33 -45.00 8.70 -54.69
N ARG A 34 -45.54 7.66 -55.35
CA ARG A 34 -46.16 6.51 -54.66
C ARG A 34 -45.05 5.55 -54.18
N GLY A 35 -45.00 5.31 -52.88
CA GLY A 35 -44.24 4.20 -52.28
C GLY A 35 -45.18 3.28 -51.50
N TYR A 36 -44.85 2.00 -51.44
CA TYR A 36 -45.53 1.04 -50.59
C TYR A 36 -44.57 -0.07 -50.17
N ILE A 37 -44.92 -0.79 -49.10
CA ILE A 37 -44.20 -1.97 -48.63
C ILE A 37 -45.09 -3.18 -48.89
N THR A 38 -44.54 -4.21 -49.53
CA THR A 38 -45.21 -5.50 -49.72
C THR A 38 -44.68 -6.52 -48.73
N VAL A 39 -45.55 -7.45 -48.33
CA VAL A 39 -45.24 -8.60 -47.49
C VAL A 39 -45.82 -9.84 -48.16
N GLY A 40 -44.97 -10.75 -48.62
CA GLY A 40 -45.41 -11.94 -49.36
C GLY A 40 -46.14 -11.62 -50.67
N GLY A 41 -45.73 -10.54 -51.35
CA GLY A 41 -46.32 -10.09 -52.61
C GLY A 41 -47.63 -9.29 -52.49
N ALA A 42 -48.14 -9.07 -51.28
CA ALA A 42 -49.32 -8.24 -51.03
C ALA A 42 -48.93 -6.87 -50.45
N GLU A 43 -49.59 -5.79 -50.88
CA GLU A 43 -49.40 -4.45 -50.30
C GLU A 43 -49.78 -4.45 -48.81
N ALA A 44 -48.80 -4.29 -47.93
CA ALA A 44 -48.98 -4.32 -46.48
C ALA A 44 -49.08 -2.91 -45.89
N ILE A 45 -48.33 -1.96 -46.44
CA ILE A 45 -48.38 -0.54 -46.04
C ILE A 45 -48.54 0.30 -47.30
N TYR A 46 -49.67 0.99 -47.40
CA TYR A 46 -50.04 1.76 -48.57
C TYR A 46 -50.43 3.20 -48.19
N CYS A 47 -49.75 4.18 -48.80
CA CYS A 47 -50.09 5.59 -48.62
C CYS A 47 -51.21 6.01 -49.59
N LEU A 48 -52.47 5.90 -49.15
CA LEU A 48 -53.62 6.44 -49.89
C LEU A 48 -53.55 7.98 -49.94
N ASN A 49 -53.76 8.51 -51.14
CA ASN A 49 -53.82 9.94 -51.46
C ASN A 49 -54.70 10.76 -50.50
N LYS A 50 -54.07 11.29 -49.45
CA LYS A 50 -54.27 12.57 -48.73
C LYS A 50 -53.46 12.47 -47.44
N ALA A 51 -52.14 12.49 -47.58
CA ALA A 51 -51.25 12.51 -46.42
C ALA A 51 -51.57 13.74 -45.56
N ALA A 52 -51.90 13.53 -44.29
CA ALA A 52 -52.11 14.63 -43.33
C ALA A 52 -50.88 15.58 -43.21
N GLY A 53 -49.72 15.18 -43.75
CA GLY A 53 -48.48 15.96 -43.83
C GLY A 53 -47.81 16.04 -45.22
N GLY A 54 -48.52 15.71 -46.31
CA GLY A 54 -48.02 15.81 -47.69
C GLY A 54 -47.19 14.62 -48.21
N VAL A 55 -47.10 14.51 -49.54
CA VAL A 55 -46.51 13.35 -50.26
C VAL A 55 -45.07 13.05 -49.83
N LYS A 56 -44.25 14.10 -49.68
CA LYS A 56 -42.83 13.97 -49.31
C LYS A 56 -42.61 13.42 -47.90
N GLN A 57 -43.49 13.74 -46.94
CA GLN A 57 -43.41 13.20 -45.60
C GLN A 57 -43.77 11.72 -45.58
N SER A 58 -44.81 11.32 -46.31
CA SER A 58 -45.20 9.92 -46.46
C SER A 58 -44.10 9.07 -47.10
N GLU A 59 -43.45 9.60 -48.15
CA GLU A 59 -42.29 8.95 -48.79
C GLU A 59 -41.16 8.71 -47.77
N ASN A 60 -40.80 9.73 -46.99
CA ASN A 60 -39.76 9.61 -45.97
C ASN A 60 -40.10 8.55 -44.89
N VAL A 61 -41.35 8.48 -44.46
CA VAL A 61 -41.80 7.50 -43.46
C VAL A 61 -41.70 6.08 -44.01
N LEU A 62 -42.14 5.85 -45.26
CA LEU A 62 -42.02 4.53 -45.88
C LEU A 62 -40.56 4.11 -46.05
N ARG A 63 -39.69 5.01 -46.47
CA ARG A 63 -38.25 4.75 -46.57
C ARG A 63 -37.62 4.42 -45.22
N TYR A 64 -38.04 5.11 -44.15
CA TYR A 64 -37.60 4.80 -42.80
C TYR A 64 -38.06 3.40 -42.36
N ILE A 65 -39.34 3.05 -42.57
CA ILE A 65 -39.87 1.73 -42.22
C ILE A 65 -39.17 0.63 -43.02
N ALA A 66 -38.92 0.86 -44.32
CA ALA A 66 -38.19 -0.06 -45.17
C ALA A 66 -36.74 -0.26 -44.70
N ALA A 67 -36.06 0.80 -44.27
CA ALA A 67 -34.72 0.70 -43.68
C ALA A 67 -34.75 -0.05 -42.33
N ALA A 68 -35.78 0.17 -41.53
CA ALA A 68 -36.07 -0.55 -40.29
C ALA A 68 -36.82 -1.87 -40.53
N SER A 69 -36.45 -2.60 -41.59
CA SER A 69 -37.03 -3.89 -41.92
C SER A 69 -36.84 -4.90 -40.77
N PRO A 70 -37.65 -5.96 -40.71
CA PRO A 70 -37.48 -7.02 -39.71
C PRO A 70 -36.06 -7.59 -39.68
N GLU A 71 -35.44 -7.79 -40.84
CA GLU A 71 -34.06 -8.27 -40.96
C GLU A 71 -33.07 -7.29 -40.33
N THR A 72 -33.14 -5.99 -40.68
CA THR A 72 -32.27 -4.96 -40.10
C THR A 72 -32.45 -4.88 -38.59
N MET A 73 -33.68 -4.96 -38.08
CA MET A 73 -33.97 -4.91 -36.65
C MET A 73 -33.36 -6.11 -35.90
N LEU A 74 -33.46 -7.31 -36.47
CA LEU A 74 -32.86 -8.51 -35.90
C LEU A 74 -31.32 -8.44 -35.90
N ALA A 75 -30.72 -7.94 -36.98
CA ALA A 75 -29.28 -7.72 -37.08
C ALA A 75 -28.79 -6.74 -35.99
N LEU A 76 -29.47 -5.61 -35.82
CA LEU A 76 -29.16 -4.64 -34.76
C LEU A 76 -29.32 -5.23 -33.35
N LEU A 77 -30.38 -6.02 -33.11
CA LEU A 77 -30.58 -6.68 -31.82
C LEU A 77 -29.50 -7.71 -31.51
N ASN A 78 -28.97 -8.40 -32.53
CA ASN A 78 -27.84 -9.31 -32.38
C ASN A 78 -26.55 -8.54 -32.06
N GLU A 79 -26.25 -7.47 -32.79
CA GLU A 79 -25.08 -6.61 -32.52
C GLU A 79 -25.11 -6.03 -31.10
N ILE A 80 -26.27 -5.54 -30.66
CA ILE A 80 -26.45 -5.02 -29.29
C ILE A 80 -26.21 -6.13 -28.25
N ALA A 81 -26.75 -7.33 -28.47
CA ALA A 81 -26.55 -8.44 -27.54
C ALA A 81 -25.08 -8.85 -27.44
N GLU A 82 -24.37 -8.89 -28.57
CA GLU A 82 -22.93 -9.16 -28.60
C GLU A 82 -22.12 -8.06 -27.91
N LEU A 83 -22.47 -6.79 -28.12
CA LEU A 83 -21.80 -5.66 -27.46
C LEU A 83 -22.02 -5.69 -25.95
N GLU A 84 -23.21 -6.02 -25.48
CA GLU A 84 -23.50 -6.18 -24.04
C GLU A 84 -22.71 -7.33 -23.43
N GLN A 85 -22.64 -8.47 -24.12
CA GLN A 85 -21.86 -9.61 -23.68
C GLN A 85 -20.36 -9.30 -23.65
N ARG A 86 -19.83 -8.65 -24.70
CA ARG A 86 -18.42 -8.22 -24.76
C ARG A 86 -18.10 -7.21 -23.67
N HIS A 87 -18.93 -6.19 -23.48
CA HIS A 87 -18.68 -5.16 -22.47
C HIS A 87 -18.71 -5.75 -21.05
N CYS A 88 -19.68 -6.63 -20.75
CA CYS A 88 -19.74 -7.29 -19.46
C CYS A 88 -18.58 -8.28 -19.24
N GLY A 89 -18.24 -9.08 -20.26
CA GLY A 89 -17.18 -10.08 -20.19
C GLY A 89 -15.79 -9.45 -20.06
N THR A 90 -15.46 -8.46 -20.88
CA THR A 90 -14.16 -7.79 -20.87
C THR A 90 -13.97 -6.96 -19.60
N ALA A 91 -14.95 -6.17 -19.19
CA ALA A 91 -14.83 -5.35 -17.97
C ALA A 91 -14.71 -6.20 -16.70
N LEU A 92 -15.39 -7.35 -16.64
CA LEU A 92 -15.26 -8.28 -15.53
C LEU A 92 -13.85 -8.91 -15.49
N LEU A 93 -13.36 -9.38 -16.63
CA LEU A 93 -12.05 -10.01 -16.75
C LEU A 93 -10.89 -9.04 -16.43
N GLU A 94 -10.95 -7.81 -16.96
CA GLU A 94 -9.97 -6.76 -16.65
C GLU A 94 -9.95 -6.41 -15.16
N ARG A 95 -11.14 -6.35 -14.54
CA ARG A 95 -11.26 -6.12 -13.09
C ARG A 95 -10.65 -7.26 -12.28
N GLU A 96 -10.93 -8.51 -12.65
CA GLU A 96 -10.36 -9.69 -11.98
C GLU A 96 -8.84 -9.77 -12.15
N GLU A 97 -8.32 -9.46 -13.34
CA GLU A 97 -6.88 -9.40 -13.59
C GLU A 97 -6.21 -8.27 -12.76
N MET A 98 -6.84 -7.11 -12.68
CA MET A 98 -6.35 -6.01 -11.85
C MET A 98 -6.37 -6.35 -10.36
N HIS A 99 -7.43 -7.02 -9.89
CA HIS A 99 -7.53 -7.49 -8.51
C HIS A 99 -6.45 -8.52 -8.18
N THR A 100 -6.23 -9.52 -9.04
CA THR A 100 -5.21 -10.56 -8.81
C THR A 100 -3.80 -9.97 -8.80
N LYS A 101 -3.47 -9.05 -9.71
CA LYS A 101 -2.19 -8.32 -9.69
C LYS A 101 -2.00 -7.47 -8.43
N THR A 102 -3.07 -6.86 -7.93
CA THR A 102 -3.01 -6.03 -6.72
C THR A 102 -2.82 -6.89 -5.47
N LEU A 103 -3.55 -8.00 -5.36
CA LEU A 103 -3.37 -8.97 -4.29
C LEU A 103 -1.98 -9.59 -4.31
N GLY A 104 -1.45 -9.95 -5.48
CA GLY A 104 -0.08 -10.46 -5.61
C GLY A 104 0.96 -9.50 -5.05
N ARG A 105 0.90 -8.21 -5.41
CA ARG A 105 1.79 -7.19 -4.85
C ARG A 105 1.67 -7.03 -3.34
N MET A 106 0.44 -7.06 -2.82
CA MET A 106 0.21 -6.99 -1.37
C MET A 106 0.80 -8.19 -0.62
N LEU A 107 0.71 -9.39 -1.20
CA LEU A 107 1.32 -10.60 -0.63
C LEU A 107 2.85 -10.51 -0.66
N ASP A 108 3.45 -10.08 -1.76
CA ASP A 108 4.90 -9.89 -1.85
C ASP A 108 5.41 -8.85 -0.84
N GLU A 109 4.66 -7.76 -0.63
CA GLU A 109 4.97 -6.74 0.38
C GLU A 109 4.86 -7.27 1.82
N LEU A 110 3.86 -8.13 2.09
CA LEU A 110 3.72 -8.80 3.39
C LEU A 110 4.89 -9.74 3.65
N ASP A 111 5.26 -10.59 2.69
CA ASP A 111 6.41 -11.48 2.79
C ASP A 111 7.72 -10.72 3.03
N ALA A 112 7.89 -9.57 2.37
CA ALA A 112 9.07 -8.71 2.57
C ALA A 112 9.10 -8.11 3.98
N LYS A 113 7.95 -7.72 4.52
CA LYS A 113 7.83 -7.20 5.89
C LYS A 113 8.09 -8.29 6.92
N ASP A 114 7.57 -9.50 6.73
CA ASP A 114 7.80 -10.63 7.64
C ASP A 114 9.28 -11.00 7.71
N ARG A 115 9.98 -11.02 6.57
CA ARG A 115 11.46 -11.20 6.54
C ARG A 115 12.18 -10.10 7.30
N ARG A 116 11.73 -8.84 7.16
CA ARG A 116 12.34 -7.71 7.87
C ARG A 116 12.10 -7.78 9.37
N ILE A 117 10.93 -8.21 9.81
CA ILE A 117 10.61 -8.43 11.22
C ILE A 117 11.54 -9.50 11.80
N ALA A 118 11.66 -10.65 11.13
CA ALA A 118 12.56 -11.73 11.57
C ALA A 118 14.02 -11.26 11.68
N GLU A 119 14.51 -10.45 10.73
CA GLU A 119 15.85 -9.88 10.79
C GLU A 119 16.04 -8.92 12.00
N LEU A 120 15.02 -8.11 12.28
CA LEU A 120 15.04 -7.17 13.41
C LEU A 120 14.97 -7.89 14.75
N GLU A 121 14.18 -8.95 14.87
CA GLU A 121 14.10 -9.80 16.06
C GLU A 121 15.46 -10.43 16.40
N LEU A 122 16.15 -10.98 15.39
CA LEU A 122 17.50 -11.53 15.58
C LEU A 122 18.52 -10.47 16.03
N LYS A 123 18.44 -9.26 15.47
CA LYS A 123 19.30 -8.14 15.86
C LYS A 123 19.00 -7.67 17.28
N LEU A 124 17.73 -7.64 17.67
CA LEU A 124 17.32 -7.27 19.01
C LEU A 124 17.85 -8.28 20.03
N GLU A 125 17.66 -9.58 19.78
CA GLU A 125 18.17 -10.63 20.66
C GLU A 125 19.70 -10.57 20.82
N ALA A 126 20.43 -10.31 19.71
CA ALA A 126 21.87 -10.14 19.75
C ALA A 126 22.30 -8.89 20.54
N ALA A 127 21.57 -7.78 20.41
CA ALA A 127 21.83 -6.55 21.14
C ALA A 127 21.54 -6.72 22.64
N GLU A 128 20.44 -7.36 22.99
CA GLU A 128 20.08 -7.69 24.38
C GLU A 128 21.13 -8.58 25.04
N LYS A 129 21.59 -9.62 24.34
CA LYS A 129 22.71 -10.46 24.82
C LYS A 129 23.98 -9.65 25.04
N ARG A 130 24.30 -8.72 24.12
CA ARG A 130 25.48 -7.87 24.24
C ARG A 130 25.37 -6.89 25.40
N ILE A 131 24.20 -6.32 25.63
CA ILE A 131 23.93 -5.44 26.78
C ILE A 131 24.09 -6.25 28.07
N ALA A 132 23.47 -7.42 28.19
CA ALA A 132 23.60 -8.27 29.36
C ALA A 132 25.06 -8.69 29.63
N GLU A 133 25.84 -9.00 28.59
CA GLU A 133 27.27 -9.29 28.71
C GLU A 133 28.05 -8.08 29.23
N LEU A 134 27.74 -6.87 28.74
CA LEU A 134 28.42 -5.64 29.16
C LEU A 134 28.04 -5.23 30.59
N GLU A 135 26.77 -5.38 30.96
CA GLU A 135 26.28 -5.11 32.31
C GLU A 135 26.86 -6.11 33.33
N ALA A 136 27.14 -7.34 32.93
CA ALA A 136 27.78 -8.34 33.79
C ALA A 136 29.30 -8.13 33.96
N ARG A 137 29.94 -7.25 33.19
CA ARG A 137 31.38 -6.99 33.33
C ARG A 137 31.65 -6.18 34.58
N GLU A 138 32.59 -6.69 35.38
CA GLU A 138 33.08 -6.00 36.56
C GLU A 138 34.53 -5.55 36.34
N VAL A 139 34.86 -4.35 36.85
CA VAL A 139 36.21 -3.82 36.86
C VAL A 139 36.87 -4.13 38.20
N LYS A 140 38.07 -4.71 38.17
CA LYS A 140 38.93 -4.81 39.36
C LYS A 140 39.78 -3.56 39.45
N LEU A 141 39.65 -2.84 40.57
CA LEU A 141 40.52 -1.72 40.85
C LEU A 141 41.91 -2.22 41.25
N PRO A 142 42.99 -1.57 40.80
CA PRO A 142 44.33 -1.87 41.29
C PRO A 142 44.41 -1.55 42.79
N ASN A 143 45.27 -2.26 43.52
CA ASN A 143 45.54 -1.96 44.92
C ASN A 143 45.99 -0.49 45.05
N PRO A 144 45.47 0.26 46.04
CA PRO A 144 45.86 1.65 46.26
C PRO A 144 47.38 1.79 46.35
N HIS A 145 47.97 2.52 45.41
CA HIS A 145 49.42 2.77 45.35
C HIS A 145 49.84 3.99 46.19
N ALA A 146 49.19 4.23 47.33
CA ALA A 146 49.57 5.30 48.24
C ALA A 146 50.79 4.93 49.11
N HIS A 147 51.86 4.45 48.47
CA HIS A 147 53.23 4.53 49.01
C HIS A 147 53.88 5.87 48.61
N LEU A 148 53.11 6.95 48.46
CA LEU A 148 53.67 8.29 48.35
C LEU A 148 54.08 8.75 49.74
N ILE A 149 55.29 8.33 50.08
CA ILE A 149 56.10 8.67 51.25
C ILE A 149 55.87 10.13 51.66
N TRP A 150 55.24 10.34 52.82
CA TRP A 150 55.25 11.64 53.48
C TRP A 150 56.46 11.68 54.43
N ILE A 151 57.52 12.38 54.03
CA ILE A 151 58.75 12.57 54.83
C ILE A 151 58.52 13.48 56.07
N GLN A 152 57.29 13.95 56.34
CA GLN A 152 57.05 15.03 57.31
C GLN A 152 56.01 14.79 58.43
N ALA A 153 55.39 13.60 58.53
CA ALA A 153 54.57 13.25 59.70
C ALA A 153 55.37 12.23 60.51
N GLY A 154 55.78 12.59 61.72
CA GLY A 154 56.61 11.76 62.59
C GLY A 154 55.98 10.46 63.12
N HIS A 155 55.03 9.85 62.39
CA HIS A 155 54.45 8.54 62.70
C HIS A 155 54.25 7.73 61.42
N ALA A 156 54.56 6.43 61.49
CA ALA A 156 54.27 5.49 60.42
C ALA A 156 52.74 5.49 60.17
N PRO A 157 52.28 5.56 58.91
CA PRO A 157 50.86 5.44 58.62
C PRO A 157 50.37 4.07 59.11
N ASP A 158 49.23 4.04 59.79
CA ASP A 158 48.45 2.82 59.94
C ASP A 158 47.89 2.42 58.58
N ASP A 159 47.72 1.12 58.34
CA ASP A 159 47.54 0.55 57.00
C ASP A 159 46.14 0.80 56.37
N TYR A 160 45.30 1.69 56.94
CA TYR A 160 43.87 1.75 56.65
C TYR A 160 43.33 3.19 56.50
N TRP A 161 43.81 3.92 55.49
CA TRP A 161 43.35 5.28 55.15
C TRP A 161 42.16 5.27 54.18
N ASP A 162 41.23 4.31 54.32
CA ASP A 162 40.08 4.14 53.41
C ASP A 162 39.00 5.23 53.59
N ASP A 163 39.00 5.92 54.73
CA ASP A 163 38.04 6.95 55.13
C ASP A 163 38.58 8.39 55.01
N VAL A 164 39.78 8.56 54.47
CA VAL A 164 40.44 9.87 54.40
C VAL A 164 40.07 10.62 53.13
N ALA A 165 39.57 11.84 53.31
CA ALA A 165 39.27 12.75 52.22
C ALA A 165 40.53 13.47 51.73
N VAL A 166 40.72 13.50 50.41
CA VAL A 166 41.78 14.31 49.78
C VAL A 166 41.34 15.78 49.79
N SER A 167 42.20 16.68 50.27
CA SER A 167 41.94 18.11 50.20
C SER A 167 42.21 18.64 48.79
N HIS A 168 41.26 19.41 48.25
CA HIS A 168 41.33 20.07 46.94
C HIS A 168 41.31 21.61 47.05
N SER A 169 41.81 22.16 48.15
CA SER A 169 41.79 23.60 48.38
C SER A 169 42.84 24.33 47.54
N GLU A 170 42.63 25.62 47.26
CA GLU A 170 43.64 26.44 46.56
C GLU A 170 44.99 26.52 47.31
N LYS A 171 45.00 26.20 48.61
CA LYS A 171 46.20 26.17 49.45
C LYS A 171 47.04 24.90 49.25
N ASP A 172 46.52 23.90 48.53
CA ASP A 172 47.19 22.62 48.28
C ASP A 172 48.07 22.60 47.02
N LYS A 173 48.17 23.74 46.32
CA LYS A 173 49.02 23.92 45.15
C LYS A 173 50.51 23.75 45.48
N CYS A 174 51.27 23.29 44.49
CA CYS A 174 52.72 23.18 44.58
C CYS A 174 53.37 24.56 44.76
N CYS A 175 54.61 24.60 45.23
CA CYS A 175 55.36 25.84 45.46
C CYS A 175 55.55 26.70 44.18
N ASP A 176 55.41 26.09 43.00
CA ASP A 176 55.45 26.75 41.69
C ASP A 176 54.06 27.22 41.19
N GLY A 177 53.01 27.06 42.00
CA GLY A 177 51.64 27.42 41.67
C GLY A 177 50.91 26.40 40.78
N SER A 178 51.57 25.28 40.42
CA SER A 178 50.92 24.18 39.70
C SER A 178 50.00 23.37 40.62
N ASP A 179 49.02 22.71 40.02
CA ASP A 179 48.19 21.75 40.76
C ASP A 179 49.05 20.53 41.12
N ARG A 180 48.86 20.00 42.34
CA ARG A 180 49.47 18.74 42.75
C ARG A 180 48.93 17.62 41.84
N TYR A 181 49.70 16.52 41.69
CA TYR A 181 49.20 15.34 40.96
C TYR A 181 47.78 14.98 41.42
N PRO A 182 46.85 14.69 40.50
CA PRO A 182 45.48 14.36 40.87
C PRO A 182 45.50 13.08 41.70
N VAL A 183 45.20 13.22 42.99
CA VAL A 183 45.00 12.11 43.92
C VAL A 183 43.50 12.05 44.20
N TYR A 184 42.94 10.86 44.11
CA TYR A 184 41.54 10.58 44.45
C TYR A 184 41.52 9.51 45.52
N ALA A 185 40.61 9.64 46.47
CA ALA A 185 40.32 8.58 47.41
C ALA A 185 39.64 7.40 46.68
N LEU A 186 39.81 6.19 47.21
CA LEU A 186 39.23 4.98 46.61
C LEU A 186 37.70 5.07 46.49
N TRP A 187 37.04 5.69 47.47
CA TRP A 187 35.60 5.89 47.47
C TRP A 187 35.14 6.88 46.39
N GLU A 188 35.91 7.95 46.11
CA GLU A 188 35.60 8.90 45.02
C GLU A 188 35.66 8.22 43.65
N ILE A 189 36.64 7.33 43.46
CA ILE A 189 36.77 6.51 42.25
C ILE A 189 35.59 5.52 42.15
N LYS A 190 35.26 4.83 43.25
CA LYS A 190 34.14 3.88 43.30
C LYS A 190 32.79 4.58 43.01
N GLU A 191 32.56 5.75 43.58
CA GLU A 191 31.36 6.56 43.36
C GLU A 191 31.26 7.06 41.91
N ALA A 192 32.35 7.60 41.36
CA ALA A 192 32.39 8.07 39.98
C ALA A 192 32.13 6.94 38.97
N LEU A 193 32.69 5.75 39.19
CA LEU A 193 32.45 4.57 38.35
C LEU A 193 31.00 4.06 38.48
N SER A 194 30.45 4.03 39.69
CA SER A 194 29.06 3.64 39.92
C SER A 194 28.08 4.64 39.30
N ALA A 195 28.38 5.94 39.34
CA ALA A 195 27.53 6.98 38.76
C ALA A 195 27.38 6.86 37.24
N ILE A 196 28.36 6.25 36.57
CA ILE A 196 28.33 5.97 35.12
C ILE A 196 27.92 4.53 34.80
N GLY A 197 27.48 3.75 35.80
CA GLY A 197 26.95 2.39 35.63
C GLY A 197 28.01 1.30 35.45
N ILE A 198 29.25 1.53 35.89
CA ILE A 198 30.31 0.50 35.86
C ILE A 198 30.27 -0.31 37.16
N ASN A 199 30.08 -1.62 37.04
CA ASN A 199 30.17 -2.54 38.16
C ASN A 199 31.63 -2.75 38.58
N ILE A 200 31.88 -2.75 39.88
CA ILE A 200 33.21 -2.92 40.47
C ILE A 200 33.22 -4.25 41.20
N ALA A 201 34.21 -5.09 40.90
CA ALA A 201 34.34 -6.39 41.55
C ALA A 201 34.56 -6.17 43.05
N ALA A 202 33.85 -6.92 43.89
CA ALA A 202 34.07 -6.89 45.33
C ALA A 202 35.53 -7.27 45.63
N ASP A 203 36.18 -6.49 46.50
CA ASP A 203 37.55 -6.78 46.95
C ASP A 203 37.56 -8.21 47.51
N GLY A 204 38.28 -9.09 46.83
CA GLY A 204 38.55 -10.41 47.36
C GLY A 204 39.20 -10.21 48.72
N LYS A 205 38.60 -10.75 49.79
CA LYS A 205 39.29 -10.92 51.07
C LYS A 205 40.70 -11.41 50.77
N GLY A 206 41.69 -10.66 51.24
CA GLY A 206 43.10 -10.89 50.95
C GLY A 206 43.42 -12.37 50.89
N GLU A 207 44.03 -12.79 49.79
CA GLU A 207 44.80 -14.03 49.78
C GLU A 207 45.94 -13.80 50.78
N ASP A 208 45.72 -14.25 52.01
CA ASP A 208 46.78 -14.49 52.98
C ASP A 208 47.78 -15.45 52.32
N SER A 209 48.99 -14.97 52.08
CA SER A 209 50.18 -15.77 51.73
C SER A 209 51.39 -15.22 52.48
#